data_AF-A0A8T6LZX0-F1
#
_entry.id   AF-A0A8T6LZX0-F1
#
_cell.length_a   1.000
_cell.length_b   1.000
_cell.length_c   1.000
_cell.angle_alpha   90.00
_cell.angle_beta   90.00
_cell.angle_gamma   90.00
#
_symmetry.space_group_name_H-M   'P 1'
#
loop_
_entity.id
_entity.type
_entity.pdbx_description
1 polymer ?
#
loop_
_entity_poly.entity_id
_entity_poly.type
_entity_poly.pdbx_seq_one_letter_code
_entity_poly.pdbx_strand_id
1 'polypeptide(L)'
;MVNPFQIVAERLRDLGFFDFFIPWVMTSALLYALLRKSKIFGDDAIVINSVLSISVSFFTWGFIVLAGGGGIGAALSKFVTEIVLIGIGFLFIVLIAGIFIPDLKDFLSTLPNKGATFLIIALVIGVTLM
;
A
#
# COMPACT_ATOMS: atom_id res chain seq x y z
N MET A 1 6.37 -35.51 -7.27
CA MET A 1 7.65 -35.00 -6.71
C MET A 1 7.32 -33.74 -5.94
N VAL A 2 7.66 -33.69 -4.65
CA VAL A 2 7.34 -32.53 -3.81
C VAL A 2 8.28 -31.40 -4.20
N ASN A 3 7.74 -30.24 -4.58
CA ASN A 3 8.54 -29.10 -4.95
C ASN A 3 9.20 -28.51 -3.68
N PRO A 4 10.53 -28.44 -3.59
CA PRO A 4 11.22 -27.94 -2.40
C PRO A 4 10.84 -26.50 -2.04
N PHE A 5 10.47 -25.66 -3.02
CA PHE A 5 10.01 -24.29 -2.78
C PHE A 5 8.64 -24.24 -2.11
N GLN A 6 7.76 -25.19 -2.41
CA GLN A 6 6.45 -25.28 -1.79
C GLN A 6 6.56 -25.64 -0.31
N ILE A 7 7.47 -26.56 0.05
CA ILE A 7 7.72 -26.91 1.45
C ILE A 7 8.22 -25.68 2.22
N VAL A 8 9.15 -24.90 1.65
CA VAL A 8 9.66 -23.69 2.30
C VAL A 8 8.55 -22.64 2.48
N ALA A 9 7.72 -22.43 1.47
CA ALA A 9 6.60 -21.49 1.54
C ALA A 9 5.57 -21.91 2.60
N GLU A 10 5.25 -23.20 2.69
CA GLU A 10 4.34 -23.73 3.71
C GLU A 10 4.92 -23.54 5.12
N ARG A 11 6.22 -23.79 5.33
CA ARG A 11 6.88 -23.53 6.62
C ARG A 11 6.92 -22.05 7.00
N LEU A 12 7.14 -21.16 6.03
CA LEU A 12 7.11 -19.71 6.26
C LEU A 12 5.70 -19.22 6.61
N ARG A 13 4.67 -19.80 6.00
CA ARG A 13 3.27 -19.54 6.36
C ARG A 13 2.98 -20.00 7.79
N ASP A 14 3.41 -21.21 8.17
CA ASP A 14 3.19 -21.73 9.53
C ASP A 14 3.89 -20.88 10.61
N LEU A 15 4.99 -20.21 10.26
CA LEU A 15 5.69 -19.25 11.12
C LEU A 15 5.04 -17.86 11.17
N GLY A 16 3.92 -17.64 10.47
CA GLY A 16 3.22 -16.36 10.42
C GLY A 16 3.94 -15.29 9.60
N PHE A 17 4.87 -15.69 8.72
CA PHE A 17 5.68 -14.73 7.96
C PHE A 17 4.83 -13.85 7.03
N PHE A 18 3.82 -14.44 6.40
CA PHE A 18 2.93 -13.73 5.47
C PHE A 18 1.79 -12.99 6.18
N ASP A 19 1.31 -13.51 7.31
CA ASP A 19 0.17 -12.94 8.02
C ASP A 19 0.56 -11.83 9.00
N PHE A 20 1.78 -11.89 9.54
CA PHE A 20 2.27 -10.96 10.55
C PHE A 20 3.54 -10.22 10.11
N PHE A 21 4.60 -10.93 9.75
CA PHE A 21 5.91 -10.29 9.55
C PHE A 21 5.93 -9.32 8.35
N ILE A 22 5.49 -9.78 7.17
CA ILE A 22 5.46 -8.94 5.96
C ILE A 22 4.56 -7.71 6.17
N PRO A 23 3.30 -7.86 6.62
CA PRO A 23 2.46 -6.71 6.94
C PRO A 23 3.06 -5.76 7.97
N TRP A 24 3.69 -6.29 9.04
CA TRP A 24 4.33 -5.48 10.08
C TRP A 24 5.51 -4.66 9.56
N VAL A 25 6.35 -5.24 8.70
CA VAL A 25 7.44 -4.53 8.02
C VAL A 25 6.88 -3.43 7.10
N MET A 26 5.81 -3.71 6.37
CA MET A 26 5.18 -2.69 5.52
C MET A 26 4.60 -1.53 6.33
N THR A 27 3.89 -1.82 7.43
CA THR A 27 3.35 -0.79 8.32
C THR A 27 4.45 0.07 8.93
N SER A 28 5.53 -0.54 9.45
CA SER A 28 6.65 0.22 10.02
C SER A 28 7.35 1.10 8.98
N ALA A 29 7.58 0.57 7.77
CA ALA A 29 8.19 1.32 6.67
C ALA A 29 7.32 2.51 6.23
N LEU A 30 6.01 2.32 6.13
CA LEU A 30 5.06 3.39 5.80
C LEU A 30 5.06 4.49 6.87
N LEU A 31 4.99 4.11 8.15
CA LEU A 31 5.04 5.06 9.26
C LEU A 31 6.36 5.83 9.29
N TYR A 32 7.48 5.14 9.05
CA TYR A 32 8.80 5.76 8.96
C TYR A 32 8.85 6.78 7.81
N ALA A 33 8.35 6.41 6.63
CA ALA A 33 8.31 7.30 5.47
C ALA A 33 7.44 8.54 5.74
N LEU A 34 6.30 8.37 6.42
CA LEU A 34 5.42 9.47 6.82
C LEU A 34 6.09 10.41 7.82
N LEU A 35 6.75 9.87 8.86
CA LEU A 35 7.48 10.65 9.87
C LEU A 35 8.66 11.41 9.27
N ARG A 36 9.38 10.79 8.33
CA ARG A 36 10.47 11.46 7.61
C ARG A 36 9.96 12.58 6.71
N LYS A 37 8.82 12.40 6.04
CA LYS A 37 8.21 13.41 5.18
C LYS A 37 7.65 14.60 5.97
N SER A 38 7.08 14.35 7.15
CA SER A 38 6.46 15.39 7.98
C SER A 38 7.45 16.27 8.72
N LYS A 39 8.74 15.85 8.81
CA LYS A 39 9.83 16.57 9.48
C LYS A 39 9.50 17.02 10.91
N ILE A 40 8.58 16.32 11.59
CA ILE A 40 8.08 16.69 12.93
C ILE A 40 9.22 16.79 13.95
N PHE A 41 10.25 15.96 13.79
CA PHE A 41 11.39 15.89 14.70
C PHE A 41 12.67 16.56 14.14
N GLY A 42 12.58 17.28 13.02
CA GLY A 42 13.72 17.87 12.32
C GLY A 42 14.34 16.97 11.25
N ASP A 43 15.22 17.55 10.42
CA ASP A 43 15.75 16.93 9.19
C ASP A 43 16.64 15.69 9.45
N ASP A 44 17.28 15.60 10.62
CA ASP A 44 18.25 14.55 10.97
C ASP A 44 17.75 13.54 12.02
N ALA A 45 16.46 13.55 12.35
CA ALA A 45 15.88 12.65 13.36
C ALA A 45 15.66 11.20 12.87
N ILE A 46 16.59 10.66 12.07
CA ILE A 46 16.52 9.33 11.46
C ILE A 46 16.33 8.25 12.53
N VAL A 47 17.09 8.30 13.62
CA VAL A 47 17.05 7.33 14.71
C VAL A 47 15.70 7.38 15.43
N ILE A 48 15.23 8.58 15.77
CA ILE A 48 13.95 8.79 16.47
C ILE A 48 12.78 8.32 15.61
N ASN A 49 12.77 8.70 14.32
CA ASN A 49 11.72 8.27 13.39
C ASN A 49 11.69 6.76 13.23
N SER A 50 12.86 6.10 13.20
CA SER A 50 12.97 4.64 13.09
C SER A 50 12.40 3.97 14.35
N VAL A 51 12.85 4.38 15.54
CA VAL A 51 12.39 3.81 16.82
C VAL A 51 10.90 4.04 17.00
N LEU A 52 10.39 5.22 16.65
CA LEU A 52 8.97 5.55 16.76
C LEU A 52 8.13 4.71 15.78
N SER A 53 8.56 4.59 14.53
CA SER A 53 7.85 3.78 13.52
C SER A 53 7.76 2.31 13.91
N ILE A 54 8.82 1.75 14.49
CA ILE A 54 8.87 0.38 14.97
C ILE A 54 7.95 0.21 16.18
N SER A 55 8.01 1.13 17.13
CA SER A 55 7.17 1.12 18.34
C SER A 55 5.68 1.22 17.99
N VAL A 56 5.31 2.14 17.09
CA VAL A 56 3.93 2.32 16.63
C VAL A 56 3.47 1.11 15.83
N SER A 57 4.34 0.51 15.01
CA SER A 57 4.00 -0.75 14.33
C SER A 57 3.71 -1.84 15.36
N PHE A 58 4.61 -2.12 16.30
CA PHE A 58 4.35 -3.12 17.34
C PHE A 58 3.10 -2.82 18.19
N PHE A 59 2.80 -1.56 18.48
CA PHE A 59 1.56 -1.17 19.17
C PHE A 59 0.31 -1.48 18.32
N THR A 60 0.33 -1.12 17.04
CA THR A 60 -0.76 -1.39 16.09
C THR A 60 -1.05 -2.89 16.00
N TRP A 61 0.01 -3.70 15.99
CA TRP A 61 -0.12 -5.16 15.91
C TRP A 61 -0.43 -5.82 17.27
N GLY A 62 0.04 -5.27 18.39
CA GLY A 62 -0.30 -5.73 19.74
C GLY A 62 -1.78 -5.55 20.06
N PHE A 63 -2.41 -4.49 19.55
CA PHE A 63 -3.85 -4.28 19.66
C PHE A 63 -4.66 -5.39 18.97
N ILE A 64 -4.18 -5.91 17.84
CA ILE A 64 -4.85 -7.00 17.09
C ILE A 64 -4.83 -8.31 17.89
N VAL A 65 -3.69 -8.64 18.51
CA VAL A 65 -3.52 -9.86 19.31
C VAL A 65 -4.41 -9.82 20.57
N LEU A 66 -4.56 -8.65 21.20
CA LEU A 66 -5.35 -8.48 22.41
C LEU A 66 -6.86 -8.33 22.16
N ALA A 67 -7.27 -7.75 21.03
CA ALA A 67 -8.67 -7.45 20.73
C ALA A 67 -9.37 -8.50 19.83
N GLY A 68 -8.72 -9.63 19.53
CA GLY A 68 -9.28 -10.68 18.66
C GLY A 68 -9.47 -10.24 17.21
N GLY A 69 -8.67 -9.29 16.74
CA GLY A 69 -8.87 -8.59 15.47
C GLY A 69 -8.63 -9.46 14.24
N GLY A 70 -9.59 -9.44 13.31
CA GLY A 70 -9.47 -10.08 11.99
C GLY A 70 -8.18 -9.67 11.26
N GLY A 71 -7.58 -10.62 10.55
CA GLY A 71 -6.25 -10.49 9.97
C GLY A 71 -6.09 -9.23 9.11
N ILE A 72 -5.33 -8.25 9.63
CA ILE A 72 -4.94 -7.04 8.88
C ILE A 72 -4.15 -7.42 7.62
N GLY A 73 -3.52 -8.59 7.56
CA GLY A 73 -2.94 -9.13 6.32
C GLY A 73 -3.94 -9.14 5.17
N ALA A 74 -5.20 -9.50 5.40
CA ALA A 74 -6.24 -9.46 4.38
C ALA A 74 -6.63 -8.02 4.00
N ALA A 75 -6.72 -7.10 4.97
CA ALA A 75 -7.01 -5.69 4.71
C ALA A 75 -5.88 -4.99 3.94
N LEU A 76 -4.63 -5.27 4.32
CA LEU A 76 -3.43 -4.71 3.68
C LEU A 76 -3.23 -5.29 2.28
N SER A 77 -3.45 -6.61 2.12
CA SER A 77 -3.45 -7.27 0.82
C SER A 77 -4.55 -6.71 -0.09
N LYS A 78 -5.77 -6.49 0.42
CA LYS A 78 -6.84 -5.80 -0.32
C LYS A 78 -6.43 -4.40 -0.71
N PHE A 79 -5.91 -3.60 0.21
CA PHE A 79 -5.47 -2.23 -0.06
C PHE A 79 -4.38 -2.17 -1.14
N VAL A 80 -3.36 -3.03 -1.06
CA VAL A 80 -2.31 -3.11 -2.08
C VAL A 80 -2.88 -3.57 -3.42
N THR A 81 -3.76 -4.57 -3.42
CA THR A 81 -4.42 -5.07 -4.64
C THR A 81 -5.27 -3.99 -5.28
N GLU A 82 -6.04 -3.24 -4.49
CA GLU A 82 -6.86 -2.12 -4.95
C GLU A 82 -6.00 -1.01 -5.56
N ILE A 83 -4.88 -0.61 -4.91
CA ILE A 83 -3.96 0.39 -5.47
C ILE A 83 -3.37 -0.09 -6.79
N VAL A 84 -2.96 -1.36 -6.87
CA VAL A 84 -2.41 -1.94 -8.11
C VAL A 84 -3.47 -1.96 -9.21
N LEU A 85 -4.71 -2.36 -8.90
CA LEU A 85 -5.82 -2.36 -9.84
C LEU A 85 -6.14 -0.94 -10.33
N ILE A 86 -6.15 0.04 -9.44
CA ILE A 86 -6.34 1.46 -9.81
C ILE A 86 -5.19 1.93 -10.70
N GLY A 87 -3.95 1.57 -10.36
CA GLY A 87 -2.77 1.90 -11.15
C GLY A 87 -2.85 1.31 -12.56
N ILE A 88 -3.24 0.05 -12.68
CA ILE A 88 -3.44 -0.63 -13.98
C ILE A 88 -4.59 0.02 -14.75
N GLY A 89 -5.74 0.24 -14.11
CA GLY A 89 -6.89 0.89 -14.74
C GLY A 89 -6.56 2.29 -15.25
N PHE A 90 -5.83 3.08 -14.47
CA PHE A 90 -5.33 4.38 -14.89
C PHE A 90 -4.39 4.27 -16.09
N LEU A 91 -3.48 3.28 -16.11
CA LEU A 91 -2.57 3.03 -17.22
C LEU A 91 -3.33 2.73 -18.52
N PHE A 92 -4.41 1.94 -18.46
CA PHE A 92 -5.27 1.67 -19.62
C PHE A 92 -6.02 2.92 -20.09
N ILE A 93 -6.55 3.73 -19.18
CA ILE A 93 -7.20 5.00 -19.53
C ILE A 93 -6.22 5.92 -20.25
N VAL A 94 -4.98 6.03 -19.75
CA VAL A 94 -3.92 6.84 -20.35
C VAL A 94 -3.52 6.29 -21.73
N LEU A 95 -3.39 4.96 -21.88
CA LEU A 95 -3.08 4.34 -23.17
C LEU A 95 -4.17 4.58 -24.22
N ILE A 96 -5.45 4.41 -23.84
CA ILE A 96 -6.58 4.67 -24.74
C ILE A 96 -6.65 6.16 -25.08
N ALA A 97 -6.52 7.04 -24.08
CA ALA A 97 -6.50 8.48 -24.30
C ALA A 97 -5.34 8.91 -25.21
N GLY A 98 -4.18 8.25 -25.14
CA GLY A 98 -3.02 8.50 -26.01
C GLY A 98 -3.23 8.12 -27.47
N ILE A 99 -4.17 7.21 -27.77
CA ILE A 99 -4.55 6.88 -29.15
C ILE A 99 -5.45 7.97 -29.74
N PHE A 100 -6.30 8.60 -28.92
CA PHE A 100 -7.25 9.63 -29.37
C PHE A 100 -6.74 11.07 -29.22
N ILE A 101 -5.75 11.32 -28.36
CA ILE A 101 -5.20 12.65 -28.06
C ILE A 101 -3.68 12.63 -28.34
N PRO A 102 -3.21 13.27 -29.43
CA PRO A 102 -1.79 13.31 -29.80
C PRO A 102 -0.89 13.97 -28.74
N ASP A 103 -1.41 14.92 -27.96
CA ASP A 103 -0.69 15.66 -26.91
C ASP A 103 -1.16 15.27 -25.50
N LEU A 104 -1.14 13.98 -25.21
CA LEU A 104 -1.56 13.40 -23.93
C LEU A 104 -0.85 14.02 -22.71
N LYS A 105 0.42 14.40 -22.90
CA LYS A 105 1.25 15.02 -21.87
C LYS A 105 0.73 16.40 -21.45
N ASP A 106 0.21 17.17 -22.41
CA ASP A 106 -0.35 18.51 -22.15
C ASP A 106 -1.79 18.44 -21.61
N PHE A 107 -2.54 17.39 -21.93
CA PHE A 107 -3.84 17.12 -21.31
C PHE A 107 -3.71 16.66 -19.85
N LEU A 108 -2.70 15.84 -19.53
CA LEU A 108 -2.41 15.41 -18.16
C LEU A 108 -1.92 16.57 -17.27
N SER A 109 -1.19 17.54 -17.83
CA SER A 109 -0.69 18.71 -17.09
C SER A 109 -1.74 19.80 -16.90
N THR A 110 -2.79 19.82 -17.72
CA THR A 110 -3.92 20.75 -17.61
C THR A 110 -5.06 20.22 -16.74
N LEU A 111 -5.04 18.94 -16.34
CA LEU A 111 -5.99 18.39 -15.39
C LEU A 111 -5.82 19.06 -14.01
N PRO A 112 -6.82 19.82 -13.52
CA PRO A 112 -6.75 20.40 -12.20
C PRO A 112 -6.70 19.29 -11.16
N ASN A 113 -5.99 19.53 -10.05
CA ASN A 113 -5.82 18.59 -8.93
C ASN A 113 -7.15 17.96 -8.43
N LYS A 114 -8.29 18.59 -8.70
CA LYS A 114 -9.63 18.07 -8.38
C LYS A 114 -10.14 17.00 -9.36
N GLY A 115 -9.76 17.05 -10.64
CA GLY A 115 -10.16 16.09 -11.67
C GLY A 115 -9.44 14.75 -11.54
N ALA A 116 -8.15 14.77 -11.18
CA ALA A 116 -7.39 13.56 -10.87
C ALA A 116 -7.96 12.84 -9.64
N THR A 117 -8.34 13.58 -8.60
CA THR A 117 -8.98 13.02 -7.40
C THR A 117 -10.35 12.41 -7.73
N PHE A 118 -11.13 13.04 -8.60
CA PHE A 118 -12.44 12.51 -9.02
C PHE A 118 -12.30 11.22 -9.85
N LEU A 119 -11.30 11.14 -10.73
CA LEU A 119 -10.97 9.92 -11.48
C LEU A 119 -10.55 8.78 -10.56
N ILE A 120 -9.69 9.04 -9.57
CA ILE A 120 -9.27 8.03 -8.60
C ILE A 120 -10.45 7.55 -7.76
N ILE A 121 -11.31 8.47 -7.29
CA ILE A 121 -12.52 8.11 -6.53
C ILE A 121 -13.49 7.28 -7.38
N ALA A 122 -13.72 7.66 -8.64
CA ALA A 122 -14.59 6.91 -9.55
C ALA A 122 -14.04 5.49 -9.86
N LEU A 123 -12.72 5.34 -9.98
CA LEU A 123 -12.06 4.05 -10.19
C LEU A 123 -12.15 3.16 -8.94
N VAL A 124 -11.92 3.73 -7.75
CA VAL A 124 -12.06 3.02 -6.47
C VAL A 124 -13.50 2.51 -6.31
N ILE A 125 -14.50 3.37 -6.52
CA ILE A 125 -15.92 3.03 -6.40
C ILE A 125 -16.34 2.01 -7.46
N GLY A 126 -15.87 2.15 -8.70
CA GLY A 126 -16.15 1.21 -9.78
C GLY A 126 -15.59 -0.20 -9.52
N VAL A 127 -14.42 -0.30 -8.89
CA VAL A 127 -13.78 -1.59 -8.54
C VAL A 127 -14.35 -2.20 -7.27
N THR A 128 -14.86 -1.41 -6.32
CA THR A 128 -15.51 -1.94 -5.10
C THR A 128 -16.98 -2.33 -5.29
N LEU A 129 -17.64 -1.85 -6.34
CA LEU A 129 -19.03 -2.20 -6.68
C LEU A 129 -19.16 -3.33 -7.72
N MET A 130 -18.05 -3.80 -8.32
CA MET A 130 -17.98 -5.03 -9.12
C MET A 130 -17.65 -6.24 -8.24
#